data_AF-A0A374WQ06-F1
#
_entry.id   AF-A0A374WQ06-F1
#
_cell.length_a   1.000
_cell.length_b   1.000
_cell.length_c   1.000
_cell.angle_alpha   90.00
_cell.angle_beta   90.00
_cell.angle_gamma   90.00
#
_symmetry.space_group_name_H-M   'P 1'
#
loop_
_entity.id
_entity.type
_entity.pdbx_description
1 polymer ?
#
loop_
_entity_poly.entity_id
_entity_poly.type
_entity_poly.pdbx_seq_one_letter_code
_entity_poly.pdbx_strand_id
1 'polypeptide(L)'
;MKNVLFILLSLLFISCSKDDDKIDPSQFIGDYELKSCFTDTDFYSDAEGGCEIFKVGNTIRISFYVDKNSNENISFDGYFDGDQLLTSDEENFGKIWEGSLGIYIDQVDGTTYEFWKSSYVNSGGSSSSGRCQAITQKGTQCKRKASKGSIYCWQHKNNH
;
A
#
# COMPACT_ATOMS: atom_id res chain seq x y z
N MET A 1 12.38 -70.48 -19.51
CA MET A 1 13.29 -69.48 -18.91
C MET A 1 13.35 -68.25 -19.82
N LYS A 2 12.57 -67.21 -19.51
CA LYS A 2 12.76 -65.83 -19.99
C LYS A 2 12.27 -64.89 -18.88
N ASN A 3 13.27 -64.28 -18.26
CA ASN A 3 13.38 -63.16 -17.30
C ASN A 3 12.14 -62.25 -17.26
N VAL A 4 11.49 -61.99 -16.12
CA VAL A 4 11.93 -61.32 -14.86
C VAL A 4 12.04 -59.79 -15.04
N LEU A 5 11.19 -59.08 -14.28
CA LEU A 5 11.34 -57.72 -13.70
C LEU A 5 11.16 -56.53 -14.68
N PHE A 6 10.04 -55.81 -14.73
CA PHE A 6 9.43 -54.94 -13.70
C PHE A 6 10.39 -53.89 -13.14
N ILE A 7 10.67 -52.82 -13.89
CA ILE A 7 10.88 -51.49 -13.31
C ILE A 7 10.22 -50.47 -14.26
N LEU A 8 8.99 -50.09 -13.90
CA LEU A 8 8.44 -48.78 -14.29
C LEU A 8 9.47 -47.74 -13.84
N LEU A 9 10.19 -47.18 -14.80
CA LEU A 9 10.99 -45.98 -14.57
C LEU A 9 10.01 -44.81 -14.51
N SER A 10 9.25 -44.73 -13.43
CA SER A 10 8.61 -43.51 -12.98
C SER A 10 9.72 -42.54 -12.63
N LEU A 11 10.20 -41.82 -13.65
CA LEU A 11 10.94 -40.59 -13.49
C LEU A 11 10.02 -39.65 -12.72
N LEU A 12 10.17 -39.68 -11.41
CA LEU A 12 9.89 -38.56 -10.52
C LEU A 12 10.63 -37.37 -11.13
N PHE A 13 9.94 -36.58 -11.93
CA PHE A 13 10.23 -35.17 -12.03
C PHE A 13 10.01 -34.64 -10.62
N ILE A 14 11.05 -34.71 -9.80
CA ILE A 14 11.23 -33.79 -8.68
C ILE A 14 11.37 -32.44 -9.37
N SER A 15 10.21 -31.85 -9.67
CA SER A 15 10.11 -30.43 -9.92
C SER A 15 10.61 -29.80 -8.63
N CYS A 16 11.89 -29.48 -8.60
CA CYS A 16 12.40 -28.46 -7.71
C CYS A 16 11.68 -27.19 -8.15
N SER A 17 10.46 -26.96 -7.62
CA SER A 17 9.93 -25.61 -7.58
C SER A 17 11.04 -24.83 -6.95
N LYS A 18 11.68 -23.94 -7.71
CA LYS A 18 12.37 -22.85 -7.07
C LYS A 18 11.31 -22.25 -6.17
N ASP A 19 11.50 -22.40 -4.87
CA ASP A 19 10.86 -21.52 -3.93
C ASP A 19 11.42 -20.16 -4.33
N ASP A 20 10.73 -19.47 -5.24
CA ASP A 20 11.04 -18.09 -5.56
C ASP A 20 10.89 -17.39 -4.22
N ASP A 21 12.04 -16.98 -3.65
CA ASP A 21 12.11 -16.49 -2.27
C ASP A 21 10.99 -15.47 -2.06
N LYS A 22 9.97 -15.87 -1.29
CA LYS A 22 8.83 -15.00 -1.01
C LYS A 22 9.38 -13.68 -0.48
N ILE A 23 8.94 -12.57 -1.07
CA ILE A 23 9.33 -11.23 -0.63
C ILE A 23 9.06 -11.14 0.87
N ASP A 24 10.06 -10.74 1.67
CA ASP A 24 9.87 -10.47 3.10
C ASP A 24 9.09 -9.15 3.24
N PRO A 25 7.81 -9.16 3.66
CA PRO A 25 7.01 -7.94 3.69
C PRO A 25 7.45 -6.96 4.77
N SER A 26 8.31 -7.40 5.71
CA SER A 26 8.80 -6.52 6.78
C SER A 26 9.66 -5.37 6.25
N GLN A 27 10.23 -5.50 5.05
CA GLN A 27 10.97 -4.42 4.38
C GLN A 27 10.07 -3.23 4.00
N PHE A 28 8.77 -3.47 3.85
CA PHE A 28 7.80 -2.44 3.46
C PHE A 28 7.14 -1.75 4.66
N ILE A 29 7.55 -2.04 5.90
CA ILE A 29 6.96 -1.35 7.06
C ILE A 29 7.23 0.16 6.97
N GLY A 30 6.17 0.94 7.11
CA GLY A 30 6.21 2.40 7.08
C GLY A 30 4.92 3.05 6.61
N ASP A 31 4.95 4.38 6.60
CA ASP A 31 3.89 5.23 6.08
C ASP A 31 4.24 5.67 4.66
N TYR A 32 3.24 5.64 3.78
CA TYR A 32 3.41 6.01 2.39
C TYR A 32 2.29 6.95 1.93
N GLU A 33 2.66 7.88 1.07
CA GLU A 33 1.75 8.83 0.45
C GLU A 33 1.45 8.38 -0.98
N LEU A 34 0.19 8.40 -1.38
CA LEU A 34 -0.18 8.13 -2.77
C LEU A 34 0.39 9.25 -3.65
N LYS A 35 1.02 8.87 -4.75
CA LYS A 35 1.52 9.80 -5.76
C LYS A 35 0.77 9.74 -7.06
N SER A 36 0.38 8.55 -7.46
CA SER A 36 -0.45 8.38 -8.63
C SER A 36 -1.24 7.09 -8.51
N CYS A 37 -2.34 7.05 -9.25
CA CYS A 37 -3.09 5.84 -9.50
C CYS A 37 -3.35 5.76 -11.00
N PHE A 38 -3.30 4.55 -11.57
CA PHE A 38 -3.55 4.38 -12.99
C PHE A 38 -4.11 3.00 -13.32
N THR A 39 -4.77 2.92 -14.46
CA THR A 39 -5.22 1.69 -15.12
C THR A 39 -4.57 1.63 -16.50
N ASP A 40 -4.90 0.61 -17.29
CA ASP A 40 -4.49 0.53 -18.70
C ASP A 40 -5.00 1.70 -19.55
N THR A 41 -6.09 2.35 -19.13
CA THR A 41 -6.78 3.40 -19.91
C THR A 41 -6.65 4.78 -19.30
N ASP A 42 -6.50 4.89 -17.99
CA ASP A 42 -6.68 6.14 -17.25
C ASP A 42 -5.51 6.39 -16.30
N PHE A 43 -5.13 7.67 -16.18
CA PHE A 43 -4.11 8.14 -15.24
C PHE A 43 -4.69 9.22 -14.33
N TYR A 44 -4.71 8.95 -13.03
CA TYR A 44 -5.29 9.81 -12.00
C TYR A 44 -4.15 10.48 -11.22
N SER A 45 -3.63 11.58 -11.75
CA SER A 45 -2.56 12.37 -11.10
C SER A 45 -3.03 13.20 -9.91
N ASP A 46 -4.31 13.54 -9.86
CA ASP A 46 -4.91 14.29 -8.75
C ASP A 46 -5.43 13.36 -7.64
N ALA A 47 -5.19 12.04 -7.75
CA ALA A 47 -5.59 11.10 -6.73
C ALA A 47 -4.88 11.40 -5.41
N GLU A 48 -5.63 11.41 -4.31
CA GLU A 48 -5.09 11.68 -2.98
C GLU A 48 -5.24 10.43 -2.10
N GLY A 49 -4.30 10.19 -1.20
CA GLY A 49 -4.37 9.01 -0.34
C GLY A 49 -3.06 8.60 0.27
N GLY A 50 -3.02 7.39 0.81
CA GLY A 50 -1.84 6.81 1.40
C GLY A 50 -2.09 5.43 1.97
N CYS A 51 -1.01 4.77 2.37
CA CYS A 51 -1.06 3.50 3.07
C CYS A 51 -0.14 3.49 4.28
N GLU A 52 -0.52 2.72 5.30
CA GLU A 52 0.31 2.36 6.43
C GLU A 52 0.54 0.85 6.37
N ILE A 53 1.81 0.45 6.41
CA ILE A 53 2.23 -0.95 6.51
C ILE A 53 2.88 -1.16 7.87
N PHE A 54 2.33 -2.07 8.67
CA PHE A 54 2.68 -2.23 10.07
C PHE A 54 2.64 -3.68 10.51
N LYS A 55 3.32 -3.98 11.62
CA LYS A 55 3.39 -5.35 12.17
C LYS A 55 2.39 -5.53 13.31
N VAL A 56 1.63 -6.62 13.25
CA VAL A 56 0.74 -7.08 14.34
C VAL A 56 1.08 -8.53 14.67
N GLY A 57 1.71 -8.76 15.83
CA GLY A 57 2.22 -10.08 16.18
C GLY A 57 3.25 -10.57 15.16
N ASN A 58 2.97 -11.70 14.51
CA ASN A 58 3.82 -12.26 13.45
C ASN A 58 3.35 -11.90 12.02
N THR A 59 2.28 -11.11 11.90
CA THR A 59 1.68 -10.76 10.60
C THR A 59 2.05 -9.33 10.24
N ILE A 60 2.44 -9.10 8.99
CA ILE A 60 2.52 -7.76 8.42
C ILE A 60 1.14 -7.42 7.84
N ARG A 61 0.65 -6.23 8.16
CA ARG A 61 -0.65 -5.71 7.73
C ARG A 61 -0.47 -4.44 6.95
N ILE A 62 -1.46 -4.15 6.12
CA ILE A 62 -1.59 -2.89 5.41
C ILE A 62 -2.99 -2.33 5.64
N SER A 63 -3.06 -1.02 5.80
CA SER A 63 -4.30 -0.26 5.68
C SER A 63 -4.05 0.84 4.66
N PHE A 64 -4.93 1.00 3.68
CA PHE A 64 -4.82 2.11 2.74
C PHE A 64 -6.16 2.69 2.34
N TYR A 65 -6.10 3.97 1.98
CA TYR A 65 -7.22 4.71 1.44
C TYR A 65 -6.75 5.54 0.25
N VAL A 66 -7.45 5.42 -0.87
CA VAL A 66 -7.21 6.17 -2.10
C VAL A 66 -8.51 6.81 -2.54
N ASP A 67 -8.48 8.11 -2.77
CA ASP A 67 -9.50 8.87 -3.46
C ASP A 67 -9.00 9.05 -4.91
N LYS A 68 -9.46 8.19 -5.83
CA LYS A 68 -9.03 8.24 -7.24
C LYS A 68 -9.57 9.51 -7.90
N ASN A 69 -10.84 9.81 -7.61
CA ASN A 69 -11.58 10.97 -8.11
C ASN A 69 -12.85 11.17 -7.28
N SER A 70 -13.61 12.24 -7.56
CA SER A 70 -14.81 12.64 -6.80
C SER A 70 -15.88 11.55 -6.57
N ASN A 71 -15.87 10.47 -7.36
CA ASN A 71 -16.87 9.40 -7.30
C ASN A 71 -16.28 8.02 -6.97
N GLU A 72 -14.95 7.90 -6.89
CA GLU A 72 -14.28 6.61 -6.76
C GLU A 72 -13.24 6.68 -5.65
N ASN A 73 -13.57 6.04 -4.53
CA ASN A 73 -12.63 5.81 -3.45
C ASN A 73 -12.47 4.31 -3.19
N ILE A 74 -11.26 3.95 -2.78
CA ILE A 74 -10.89 2.60 -2.37
C ILE A 74 -10.39 2.68 -0.93
N SER A 75 -10.86 1.75 -0.12
CA SER A 75 -10.33 1.50 1.21
C SER A 75 -10.02 0.01 1.30
N PHE A 76 -8.85 -0.33 1.82
CA PHE A 76 -8.42 -1.71 1.98
C PHE A 76 -7.69 -1.89 3.30
N ASP A 77 -8.08 -2.95 4.02
CA ASP A 77 -7.40 -3.43 5.22
C ASP A 77 -7.10 -4.92 5.02
N GLY A 78 -5.83 -5.29 5.10
CA GLY A 78 -5.40 -6.64 4.76
C GLY A 78 -4.07 -7.02 5.36
N TYR A 79 -3.53 -8.14 4.88
CA TYR A 79 -2.24 -8.66 5.30
C TYR A 79 -1.45 -9.22 4.13
N PHE A 80 -0.15 -9.41 4.36
CA PHE A 80 0.76 -9.93 3.35
C PHE A 80 0.91 -11.45 3.44
N ASP A 81 0.88 -12.13 2.29
CA ASP A 81 1.48 -13.46 2.09
C ASP A 81 2.54 -13.36 0.98
N GLY A 82 3.78 -13.12 1.38
CA GLY A 82 4.85 -12.79 0.43
C GLY A 82 4.58 -11.47 -0.28
N ASP A 83 4.49 -11.52 -1.61
CA ASP A 83 4.14 -10.37 -2.46
C ASP A 83 2.63 -10.11 -2.53
N GLN A 84 1.77 -11.01 -2.04
CA GLN A 84 0.31 -10.88 -2.16
C GLN A 84 -0.31 -10.10 -1.01
N LEU A 85 -1.33 -9.32 -1.33
CA LEU A 85 -2.20 -8.63 -0.38
C LEU A 85 -3.54 -9.34 -0.30
N LEU A 86 -3.87 -9.85 0.89
CA LEU A 86 -5.07 -10.62 1.14
C LEU A 86 -6.01 -9.89 2.11
N THR A 87 -7.32 -10.03 1.90
CA THR A 87 -8.35 -9.62 2.87
C THR A 87 -8.34 -10.56 4.08
N SER A 88 -9.08 -10.23 5.13
CA SER A 88 -9.28 -11.14 6.28
C SER A 88 -9.92 -12.48 5.91
N ASP A 89 -10.65 -12.52 4.79
CA ASP A 89 -11.32 -13.70 4.26
C ASP A 89 -10.45 -14.46 3.23
N GLU A 90 -9.16 -14.13 3.16
CA GLU A 90 -8.16 -14.73 2.26
C GLU A 90 -8.42 -14.45 0.76
N GLU A 91 -9.25 -13.45 0.44
CA GLU A 91 -9.44 -13.01 -0.93
C GLU A 91 -8.24 -12.19 -1.41
N ASN A 92 -7.77 -12.46 -2.63
CA ASN A 92 -6.65 -11.75 -3.22
C ASN A 92 -7.08 -10.34 -3.68
N PHE A 93 -6.52 -9.32 -3.04
CA PHE A 93 -6.68 -7.93 -3.45
C PHE A 93 -5.72 -7.55 -4.56
N GLY A 94 -4.48 -8.01 -4.49
CA GLY A 94 -3.43 -7.60 -5.40
C GLY A 94 -2.03 -8.02 -4.96
N LYS A 95 -1.03 -7.37 -5.56
CA LYS A 95 0.38 -7.63 -5.29
C LYS A 95 1.14 -6.35 -4.98
N ILE A 96 2.14 -6.45 -4.11
CA ILE A 96 3.11 -5.39 -3.85
C ILE A 96 4.41 -5.63 -4.61
N TRP A 97 5.05 -4.55 -5.05
CA TRP A 97 6.43 -4.59 -5.49
C TRP A 97 7.17 -3.29 -5.16
N GLU A 98 8.49 -3.39 -4.99
CA GLU A 98 9.36 -2.23 -4.74
C GLU A 98 9.76 -1.56 -6.05
N GLY A 99 9.69 -0.24 -6.10
CA GLY A 99 10.30 0.54 -7.16
C GLY A 99 11.25 1.60 -6.62
N SER A 100 11.93 2.32 -7.52
CA SER A 100 13.04 3.22 -7.17
C SER A 100 12.69 4.33 -6.18
N LEU A 101 11.42 4.75 -6.11
CA LEU A 101 10.97 5.89 -5.30
C LEU A 101 9.95 5.50 -4.21
N GLY A 102 9.58 4.21 -4.12
CA GLY A 102 8.52 3.77 -3.22
C GLY A 102 8.05 2.36 -3.50
N ILE A 103 6.76 2.12 -3.25
CA ILE A 103 6.10 0.84 -3.47
C ILE A 103 4.96 1.03 -4.46
N TYR A 104 4.63 -0.06 -5.13
CA TYR A 104 3.50 -0.13 -6.03
C TYR A 104 2.59 -1.25 -5.56
N ILE A 105 1.28 -1.04 -5.67
CA ILE A 105 0.27 -2.05 -5.42
C ILE A 105 -0.55 -2.24 -6.70
N ASP A 106 -0.45 -3.42 -7.28
CA ASP A 106 -1.22 -3.83 -8.45
C ASP A 106 -2.44 -4.60 -7.96
N GLN A 107 -3.61 -3.98 -8.03
CA GLN A 107 -4.87 -4.61 -7.71
C GLN A 107 -5.28 -5.61 -8.79
N VAL A 108 -5.98 -6.67 -8.40
CA VAL A 108 -6.49 -7.71 -9.32
C VAL A 108 -7.44 -7.18 -10.41
N ASP A 109 -7.99 -5.97 -10.24
CA ASP A 109 -8.85 -5.31 -11.22
C ASP A 109 -8.08 -4.55 -12.32
N GLY A 110 -6.75 -4.55 -12.27
CA GLY A 110 -5.88 -3.84 -13.21
C GLY A 110 -5.51 -2.41 -12.77
N THR A 111 -5.97 -1.96 -11.60
CA THR A 111 -5.53 -0.68 -11.02
C THR A 111 -4.15 -0.82 -10.40
N THR A 112 -3.24 0.10 -10.70
CA THR A 112 -1.97 0.26 -10.00
C THR A 112 -1.98 1.52 -9.14
N TYR A 113 -1.49 1.39 -7.91
CA TYR A 113 -1.30 2.50 -6.98
C TYR A 113 0.19 2.71 -6.73
N GLU A 114 0.69 3.91 -6.98
CA GLU A 114 2.06 4.29 -6.66
C GLU A 114 2.08 5.04 -5.33
N PHE A 115 2.83 4.51 -4.36
CA PHE A 115 3.02 5.14 -3.08
C PHE A 115 4.49 5.44 -2.82
N TRP A 116 4.81 6.67 -2.42
CA TRP A 116 6.17 7.03 -2.05
C TRP A 116 6.33 7.02 -0.55
N LYS A 117 7.49 6.57 -0.08
CA LYS A 117 7.82 6.54 1.34
C LYS A 117 7.79 7.97 1.87
N SER A 118 6.95 8.22 2.87
CA SER A 118 6.86 9.54 3.46
C SER A 118 8.18 9.86 4.18
N SER A 119 8.85 10.94 3.78
CA SER A 119 10.21 11.24 4.26
C SER A 119 10.24 11.82 5.69
N TYR A 120 9.09 12.11 6.32
CA TYR A 120 8.98 12.69 7.67
C TYR A 120 7.58 12.38 8.26
N VAL A 121 7.36 11.95 9.50
CA VAL A 121 8.18 11.36 10.59
C VAL A 121 7.18 10.69 11.55
N ASN A 122 7.62 9.62 12.19
CA ASN A 122 7.07 9.07 13.43
C ASN A 122 6.37 10.15 14.29
N SER A 123 5.04 10.18 14.23
CA SER A 123 4.21 10.73 15.29
C SER A 123 3.41 9.57 15.82
N GLY A 124 4.06 8.73 16.64
CA GLY A 124 3.36 7.90 17.60
C GLY A 124 2.16 8.68 18.14
N GLY A 125 0.99 8.07 18.03
CA GLY A 125 -0.29 8.72 18.24
C GLY A 125 -0.28 9.61 19.48
N SER A 126 -0.39 10.92 19.26
CA SER A 126 -0.94 11.86 20.23
C SER A 126 -1.41 13.11 19.50
N SER A 127 -2.71 13.16 19.24
CA SER A 127 -3.56 14.27 19.70
C SER A 127 -3.00 15.70 19.59
N SER A 128 -2.25 16.05 18.54
CA SER A 128 -2.11 17.45 18.14
C SER A 128 -3.30 17.75 17.21
N SER A 129 -4.27 18.45 17.79
CA SER A 129 -5.58 18.79 17.24
C SER A 129 -5.57 18.87 15.72
N GLY A 130 -6.40 18.10 15.00
CA GLY A 130 -6.52 18.20 13.55
C GLY A 130 -6.96 19.59 13.12
N ARG A 131 -6.04 20.56 13.14
CA ARG A 131 -6.21 22.00 12.98
C ARG A 131 -5.16 22.48 12.00
N CYS A 132 -5.60 23.36 11.13
CA CYS A 132 -4.78 23.95 10.08
C CYS A 132 -3.56 24.67 10.69
N GLN A 133 -2.40 24.44 10.11
CA GLN A 133 -1.13 25.01 10.57
C GLN A 133 -0.85 26.43 10.05
N ALA A 134 -1.68 26.97 9.16
CA ALA A 134 -1.49 28.33 8.63
C ALA A 134 -1.59 29.39 9.73
N ILE A 135 -0.72 30.41 9.66
CA ILE A 135 -0.75 31.58 10.52
C ILE A 135 -1.56 32.66 9.82
N THR A 136 -2.65 33.09 10.46
CA THR A 136 -3.47 34.19 9.93
C THR A 136 -2.65 35.49 9.89
N GLN A 137 -3.08 36.45 9.08
CA GLN A 137 -2.48 37.80 9.04
C GLN A 137 -2.43 38.49 10.42
N LYS A 138 -3.23 38.04 11.38
CA LYS A 138 -3.22 38.51 12.78
C LYS A 138 -2.16 37.82 13.66
N GLY A 139 -1.30 36.97 13.08
CA GLY A 139 -0.24 36.24 13.79
C GLY A 139 -0.72 35.04 14.61
N THR A 140 -1.98 34.61 14.44
CA THR A 140 -2.56 33.48 15.21
C THR A 140 -2.84 32.28 14.31
N GLN A 141 -2.66 31.07 14.84
CA GLN A 141 -2.93 29.83 14.10
C GLN A 141 -4.40 29.73 13.67
N CYS A 142 -4.62 29.27 12.45
CA CYS A 142 -5.95 28.98 11.93
C CYS A 142 -6.74 28.06 12.87
N LYS A 143 -8.00 28.41 13.12
CA LYS A 143 -8.89 27.64 14.01
C LYS A 143 -9.57 26.47 13.31
N ARG A 144 -9.53 26.43 11.97
CA ARG A 144 -10.19 25.40 11.16
C ARG A 144 -9.45 24.07 11.26
N LYS A 145 -10.15 22.97 10.98
CA LYS A 145 -9.54 21.65 10.85
C LYS A 145 -8.69 21.54 9.59
N ALA A 146 -7.54 20.89 9.72
CA ALA A 146 -6.73 20.46 8.59
C ALA A 146 -7.58 19.55 7.68
N SER A 147 -7.52 19.79 6.37
CA SER A 147 -8.17 18.92 5.38
C SER A 147 -7.54 17.53 5.44
N LYS A 148 -8.29 16.48 5.10
CA LYS A 148 -7.74 15.12 5.03
C LYS A 148 -6.56 15.13 4.06
N GLY A 149 -5.44 14.50 4.44
CA GLY A 149 -4.21 14.49 3.65
C GLY A 149 -3.42 15.81 3.60
N SER A 150 -3.84 16.86 4.31
CA SER A 150 -3.14 18.16 4.30
C SER A 150 -2.98 18.72 5.72
N ILE A 151 -1.86 19.40 5.99
CA ILE A 151 -1.68 20.20 7.22
C ILE A 151 -2.45 21.52 7.18
N TYR A 152 -3.09 21.86 6.05
CA TYR A 152 -3.85 23.09 5.85
C TYR A 152 -5.34 22.80 5.66
N CYS A 153 -6.20 23.77 6.00
CA CYS A 153 -7.62 23.70 5.66
C CYS A 153 -7.84 24.14 4.21
N TRP A 154 -9.03 23.88 3.67
CA TRP A 154 -9.43 24.31 2.32
C TRP A 154 -9.11 25.77 1.99
N GLN A 155 -9.22 26.68 2.98
CA GLN A 155 -8.93 28.11 2.78
C GLN A 155 -7.42 28.43 2.64
N HIS A 156 -6.55 27.59 3.19
CA HIS A 156 -5.10 27.81 3.21
C HIS A 156 -4.34 26.73 2.43
N LYS A 157 -5.03 25.94 1.60
CA LYS A 157 -4.40 24.90 0.76
C LYS A 157 -3.41 25.51 -0.25
N ASN A 158 -3.67 26.75 -0.70
CA ASN A 158 -2.89 27.41 -1.77
C ASN A 158 -2.36 28.82 -1.40
N ASN A 159 -2.48 29.24 -0.14
CA ASN A 159 -2.02 30.56 0.35
C ASN A 159 -1.60 30.40 1.81
N HIS A 160 -0.31 30.18 2.01
CA HIS A 160 0.33 29.94 3.31
C HIS A 160 0.96 31.22 3.85
#